data_AF-A0A412B5Q1-F1
#
_entry.id   AF-A0A412B5Q1-F1
#
_cell.length_a   1.000
_cell.length_b   1.000
_cell.length_c   1.000
_cell.angle_alpha   90.00
_cell.angle_beta   90.00
_cell.angle_gamma   90.00
#
_symmetry.space_group_name_H-M   'P 1'
#
loop_
_entity.id
_entity.type
_entity.pdbx_description
1 polymer ?
#
loop_
_entity_poly.entity_id
_entity_poly.type
_entity_poly.pdbx_seq_one_letter_code
_entity_poly.pdbx_strand_id
1 'polypeptide(L)'
;MILLQDVPDGYEYCFAGNGKCPKASSCLRAIAAQLLSESDPPQPQSVRAVNPFYVSSLSGSSTCARYRSSEQLHYARGMTHLFDEVPTKLLFTVRHRVMGCFSCERYYYHCRKGERPISPEEQQRIARVFKAVGISTKPKFDRYEYAVAW
;
A
#
# COMPACT_ATOMS: atom_id res chain seq x y z
N MET A 1 -3.35 -10.62 9.88
CA MET A 1 -2.59 -10.25 11.09
C MET A 1 -1.29 -9.64 10.62
N ILE A 2 -0.87 -8.50 11.19
CA ILE A 2 0.39 -7.83 10.82
C ILE A 2 1.49 -8.41 11.72
N LEU A 3 2.60 -8.85 11.15
CA LEU A 3 3.74 -9.39 11.88
C LEU A 3 4.90 -8.38 11.89
N LEU A 4 5.79 -8.49 12.88
CA LEU A 4 6.96 -7.59 12.98
C LEU A 4 7.86 -7.68 11.74
N GLN A 5 8.01 -8.88 11.16
CA GLN A 5 8.76 -9.12 9.93
C GLN A 5 8.17 -8.43 8.70
N ASP A 6 6.90 -7.99 8.76
CA ASP A 6 6.24 -7.28 7.66
C ASP A 6 6.49 -5.77 7.71
N VAL A 7 7.05 -5.25 8.82
CA VAL A 7 7.37 -3.82 8.98
C VAL A 7 8.57 -3.48 8.08
N PRO A 8 8.45 -2.48 7.17
CA PRO A 8 9.55 -2.14 6.28
C PRO A 8 10.79 -1.62 7.01
N ASP A 9 11.95 -1.88 6.43
CA ASP A 9 13.21 -1.35 6.92
C ASP A 9 13.18 0.19 6.99
N GLY A 10 13.60 0.72 8.15
CA GLY A 10 13.64 2.16 8.38
C GLY A 10 12.27 2.83 8.53
N TYR A 11 11.20 2.06 8.75
CA TYR A 11 9.88 2.59 9.10
C TYR A 11 9.90 3.41 10.39
N GLU A 12 9.03 4.41 10.47
CA GLU A 12 8.88 5.24 11.66
C GLU A 12 7.90 4.62 12.65
N TYR A 13 8.36 4.36 13.87
CA TYR A 13 7.56 3.87 14.99
C TYR A 13 6.87 5.01 15.73
N CYS A 14 5.72 4.75 16.33
CA CYS A 14 5.06 5.72 17.20
C CYS A 14 4.68 5.06 18.53
N PHE A 15 5.38 5.42 19.60
CA PHE A 15 5.12 4.89 20.95
C PHE A 15 3.95 5.60 21.66
N ALA A 16 3.13 6.34 20.90
CA ALA A 16 1.88 6.89 21.37
C ALA A 16 0.82 5.78 21.42
N GLY A 17 0.77 5.04 22.52
CA GLY A 17 -0.23 4.00 22.74
C GLY A 17 -1.66 4.56 22.92
N ASN A 18 -2.60 3.65 23.21
CA ASN A 18 -4.04 3.94 23.33
C ASN A 18 -4.38 5.04 24.37
N GLY A 19 -3.52 5.27 25.37
CA GLY A 19 -3.73 6.32 26.38
C GLY A 19 -3.42 7.74 25.89
N LYS A 20 -2.67 7.91 24.79
CA LYS A 20 -2.27 9.22 24.26
C LYS A 20 -2.78 9.49 22.85
N CYS A 21 -3.13 8.45 22.10
CA CYS A 21 -3.62 8.57 20.73
C CYS A 21 -4.88 7.71 20.54
N PRO A 22 -6.04 8.31 20.21
CA PRO A 22 -7.28 7.56 20.01
C PRO A 22 -7.23 6.66 18.76
N LYS A 23 -6.30 6.91 17.82
CA LYS A 23 -6.11 6.12 16.61
C LYS A 23 -5.00 5.06 16.73
N ALA A 24 -4.43 4.86 17.92
CA ALA A 24 -3.30 3.95 18.09
C ALA A 24 -3.63 2.51 17.65
N SER A 25 -4.83 2.01 17.95
CA SER A 25 -5.29 0.67 17.55
C SER A 25 -5.41 0.47 16.04
N SER A 26 -5.56 1.53 15.25
CA SER A 26 -5.66 1.47 13.78
C SER A 26 -4.49 2.15 13.07
N CYS A 27 -3.43 2.52 13.80
CA CYS A 27 -2.28 3.23 13.26
C CYS A 27 -1.09 2.27 13.07
N LEU A 28 -0.64 2.05 11.84
CA LEU A 28 0.49 1.16 11.53
C LEU A 28 1.76 1.51 12.32
N ARG A 29 2.05 2.79 12.55
CA ARG A 29 3.21 3.23 13.34
C ARG A 29 3.12 2.81 14.81
N ALA A 30 1.91 2.82 15.38
CA ALA A 30 1.67 2.42 16.76
C ALA A 30 1.64 0.89 16.90
N ILE A 31 1.02 0.20 15.93
CA ILE A 31 1.03 -1.27 15.85
C ILE A 31 2.47 -1.78 15.70
N ALA A 32 3.28 -1.19 14.82
CA ALA A 32 4.68 -1.56 14.67
C ALA A 32 5.47 -1.36 15.98
N ALA A 33 5.20 -0.28 16.72
CA ALA A 33 5.85 -0.01 18.02
C ALA A 33 5.44 -1.02 19.09
N GLN A 34 4.17 -1.45 19.08
CA GLN A 34 3.67 -2.49 19.96
C GLN A 34 4.33 -3.84 19.64
N LEU A 35 4.32 -4.26 18.36
CA LEU A 35 4.96 -5.50 17.92
C LEU A 35 6.44 -5.56 18.26
N LEU A 36 7.14 -4.43 18.13
CA LEU A 36 8.54 -4.32 18.55
C LEU A 36 8.67 -4.45 20.08
N SER A 37 7.81 -3.79 20.86
CA SER A 37 7.87 -3.86 22.33
C SER A 37 7.59 -5.26 22.87
N GLU A 38 6.80 -6.05 22.13
CA GLU A 38 6.41 -7.42 22.46
C GLU A 38 7.37 -8.48 21.89
N SER A 39 8.36 -8.10 21.07
CA SER A 39 9.27 -9.07 20.43
C SER A 39 10.35 -9.60 21.36
N ASP A 40 10.79 -10.83 21.06
CA ASP A 40 11.88 -11.46 21.81
C ASP A 40 13.21 -10.70 21.66
N PRO A 41 14.08 -10.71 22.69
CA PRO A 41 15.42 -10.14 22.59
C PRO A 41 16.30 -10.83 21.52
N PRO A 42 17.32 -10.14 20.97
CA PRO A 42 17.73 -8.78 21.31
C PRO A 42 16.88 -7.72 20.61
N GLN A 43 16.48 -6.70 21.37
CA GLN A 43 15.85 -5.50 20.83
C GLN A 43 16.89 -4.62 20.11
N PRO A 44 16.50 -3.91 19.03
CA PRO A 44 17.39 -2.97 18.38
C PRO A 44 17.78 -1.83 19.33
N GLN A 45 19.06 -1.43 19.30
CA GLN A 45 19.58 -0.34 20.14
C GLN A 45 18.97 1.02 19.78
N SER A 46 18.52 1.21 18.55
CA SER A 46 17.88 2.44 18.10
C SER A 46 16.82 2.16 17.04
N VAL A 47 15.80 3.00 17.01
CA VAL A 47 14.73 2.97 16.00
C VAL A 47 14.36 4.39 15.58
N ARG A 48 13.80 4.54 14.38
CA ARG A 48 13.23 5.81 13.94
C ARG A 48 11.87 5.99 14.59
N ALA A 49 11.69 7.02 15.40
CA ALA A 49 10.43 7.31 16.06
C ALA A 49 9.83 8.63 15.56
N VAL A 50 8.50 8.70 15.52
CA VAL A 50 7.78 9.97 15.43
C VAL A 50 8.18 10.82 16.63
N ASN A 51 8.53 12.08 16.38
CA ASN A 51 9.00 13.00 17.42
C ASN A 51 7.98 13.07 18.59
N PRO A 52 8.39 12.76 19.83
CA PRO A 52 7.49 12.73 20.98
C PRO A 52 6.91 14.12 21.32
N PHE A 53 7.61 15.21 21.02
CA PHE A 53 7.09 16.57 21.18
C PHE A 53 5.97 16.86 20.18
N TYR A 54 6.08 16.36 18.94
CA TYR A 54 5.00 16.42 17.96
C TYR A 54 3.79 15.59 18.40
N VAL A 55 4.00 14.39 18.94
CA VAL A 55 2.88 13.58 19.48
C VAL A 55 2.19 14.32 20.64
N SER A 56 2.97 14.94 21.53
CA SER A 56 2.44 15.64 22.70
C SER A 56 1.62 16.87 22.32
N SER A 57 2.00 17.59 21.25
CA SER A 57 1.24 18.74 20.74
C SER A 57 -0.09 18.37 20.07
N LEU A 58 -0.30 17.08 19.74
CA LEU A 58 -1.55 16.58 19.17
C LEU A 58 -2.61 16.21 20.22
N SER A 59 -2.35 16.38 21.51
CA SER A 59 -3.27 16.01 22.59
C SER A 59 -4.66 16.64 22.38
N GLY A 60 -5.66 15.82 22.08
CA GLY A 60 -7.04 16.24 21.79
C GLY A 60 -7.37 16.50 20.32
N SER A 61 -6.39 16.43 19.41
CA SER A 61 -6.60 16.57 17.96
C SER A 61 -6.98 15.22 17.31
N SER A 62 -8.02 15.22 16.46
CA SER A 62 -8.42 14.05 15.67
C SER A 62 -7.57 13.86 14.40
N THR A 63 -6.73 14.85 14.06
CA THR A 63 -5.95 14.90 12.83
C THR A 63 -4.46 14.80 13.12
N CYS A 64 -3.86 13.65 12.80
CA CYS A 64 -2.42 13.40 12.87
C CYS A 64 -1.88 13.20 11.45
N ALA A 65 -0.94 14.04 11.01
CA ALA A 65 -0.36 13.96 9.67
C ALA A 65 0.50 12.69 9.47
N ARG A 66 0.97 12.09 10.58
CA ARG A 66 1.74 10.84 10.59
C ARG A 66 0.86 9.59 10.71
N TYR A 67 -0.47 9.75 10.81
CA TYR A 67 -1.39 8.61 10.85
C TYR A 67 -1.30 7.77 9.56
N ARG A 68 -1.28 6.45 9.73
CA ARG A 68 -1.37 5.46 8.63
C ARG A 68 -2.32 4.35 9.04
N SER A 69 -3.35 4.13 8.25
CA SER A 69 -4.39 3.14 8.53
C SER A 69 -3.84 1.72 8.46
N SER A 70 -4.23 0.87 9.40
CA SER A 70 -3.99 -0.58 9.36
C SER A 70 -5.04 -1.35 8.54
N GLU A 71 -5.87 -0.63 7.78
CA GLU A 71 -6.85 -1.21 6.88
C GLU A 71 -6.18 -2.08 5.80
N GLN A 72 -6.70 -3.29 5.63
CA GLN A 72 -6.27 -4.22 4.61
C GLN A 72 -6.80 -3.75 3.26
N LEU A 73 -5.90 -3.44 2.34
CA LEU A 73 -6.22 -3.05 0.98
C LEU A 73 -6.11 -4.27 0.05
N HIS A 74 -6.96 -4.27 -0.98
CA HIS A 74 -7.01 -5.33 -1.98
C HIS A 74 -6.06 -5.03 -3.15
N TYR A 75 -4.88 -5.63 -3.11
CA TYR A 75 -3.85 -5.51 -4.15
C TYR A 75 -4.04 -6.58 -5.22
N ALA A 76 -3.69 -6.24 -6.45
CA ALA A 76 -3.64 -7.16 -7.56
C ALA A 76 -2.19 -7.48 -7.94
N ARG A 77 -1.94 -8.64 -8.55
CA ARG A 77 -0.62 -9.00 -9.08
C ARG A 77 -0.74 -9.66 -10.44
N GLY A 78 0.24 -9.35 -11.28
CA GLY A 78 0.34 -9.92 -12.62
C GLY A 78 -0.66 -9.29 -13.57
N MET A 79 -0.22 -9.14 -14.82
CA MET A 79 -1.04 -8.61 -15.91
C MET A 79 -0.95 -9.50 -17.15
N THR A 80 -0.73 -10.80 -16.96
CA THR A 80 -0.58 -11.75 -18.06
C THR A 80 -1.86 -11.82 -18.87
N HIS A 81 -2.99 -11.89 -18.17
CA HIS A 81 -4.33 -11.98 -18.77
C HIS A 81 -5.05 -10.64 -18.91
N LEU A 82 -4.39 -9.53 -18.55
CA LEU A 82 -5.02 -8.21 -18.50
C LEU A 82 -5.54 -7.77 -19.88
N PHE A 83 -4.87 -8.19 -20.94
CA PHE A 83 -5.16 -7.75 -22.31
C PHE A 83 -5.89 -8.79 -23.16
N ASP A 84 -6.24 -9.96 -22.63
CA ASP A 84 -6.79 -11.08 -23.41
C ASP A 84 -8.13 -10.74 -24.07
N GLU A 85 -8.96 -9.94 -23.38
CA GLU A 85 -10.28 -9.51 -23.88
C GLU A 85 -10.22 -8.15 -24.61
N VAL A 86 -9.02 -7.60 -24.83
CA VAL A 86 -8.85 -6.31 -25.50
C VAL A 86 -8.81 -6.53 -27.02
N PRO A 87 -9.67 -5.86 -27.80
CA PRO A 87 -9.63 -5.97 -29.26
C PRO A 87 -8.26 -5.60 -29.82
N THR A 88 -7.74 -6.39 -30.77
CA THR A 88 -6.38 -6.23 -31.33
C THR A 88 -6.10 -4.81 -31.84
N LYS A 89 -7.10 -4.14 -32.43
CA LYS A 89 -6.98 -2.75 -32.92
C LYS A 89 -6.71 -1.73 -31.81
N LEU A 90 -7.12 -2.02 -30.58
CA LEU A 90 -7.01 -1.15 -29.42
C LEU A 90 -5.85 -1.54 -28.51
N LEU A 91 -5.28 -2.73 -28.69
CA LEU A 91 -4.25 -3.33 -27.83
C LEU A 91 -3.05 -2.40 -27.61
N PHE A 92 -2.50 -1.82 -28.68
CA PHE A 92 -1.37 -0.89 -28.59
C PHE A 92 -1.71 0.34 -27.74
N THR A 93 -2.85 0.97 -28.02
CA THR A 93 -3.32 2.18 -27.33
C THR A 93 -3.59 1.91 -25.85
N VAL A 94 -4.28 0.81 -25.53
CA VAL A 94 -4.59 0.42 -24.15
C VAL A 94 -3.32 0.12 -23.39
N ARG A 95 -2.39 -0.64 -23.98
CA ARG A 95 -1.11 -0.98 -23.35
C ARG A 95 -0.28 0.26 -23.04
N HIS A 96 -0.16 1.19 -23.98
CA HIS A 96 0.56 2.45 -23.74
C HIS A 96 -0.09 3.29 -22.63
N ARG A 97 -1.42 3.39 -22.59
CA ARG A 97 -2.14 4.10 -21.52
C ARG A 97 -2.02 3.41 -20.16
N VAL A 98 -2.03 2.08 -20.13
CA VAL A 98 -1.81 1.28 -18.90
C VAL A 98 -0.38 1.48 -18.39
N MET A 99 0.62 1.52 -19.27
CA MET A 99 2.01 1.86 -18.85
C MET A 99 2.06 3.23 -18.17
N GLY A 100 1.32 4.22 -18.69
CA GLY A 100 1.18 5.55 -18.08
C GLY A 100 0.38 5.59 -16.77
N CYS A 101 -0.19 4.48 -16.31
CA CYS A 101 -0.81 4.38 -14.99
C CYS A 101 0.22 4.22 -13.86
N PHE A 102 1.45 3.86 -14.21
CA PHE A 102 2.55 3.67 -13.27
C PHE A 102 3.51 4.86 -13.30
N SER A 103 4.26 5.06 -12.22
CA SER A 103 5.23 6.16 -12.13
C SER A 103 6.39 6.02 -13.11
N CYS A 104 6.71 4.80 -13.53
CA CYS A 104 7.74 4.52 -14.54
C CYS A 104 7.53 3.17 -15.22
N GLU A 105 8.18 3.00 -16.37
CA GLU A 105 8.11 1.77 -17.17
C GLU A 105 8.63 0.53 -16.42
N ARG A 106 9.66 0.70 -15.59
CA ARG A 106 10.19 -0.39 -14.75
C ARG A 106 9.11 -0.95 -13.82
N TYR A 107 8.31 -0.09 -13.20
CA TYR A 107 7.23 -0.53 -12.32
C TYR A 107 6.16 -1.29 -13.09
N TYR A 108 5.80 -0.83 -14.28
CA TYR A 108 4.89 -1.55 -15.16
C TYR A 108 5.37 -2.99 -15.42
N TYR A 109 6.64 -3.19 -15.78
CA TYR A 109 7.14 -4.55 -16.05
C TYR A 109 7.20 -5.43 -14.79
N HIS A 110 7.58 -4.89 -13.63
CA HIS A 110 7.55 -5.64 -12.37
C HIS A 110 6.12 -6.03 -11.97
N CYS A 111 5.16 -5.11 -12.12
CA CYS A 111 3.75 -5.41 -11.88
C CYS A 111 3.20 -6.43 -12.89
N ARG A 112 3.60 -6.33 -14.17
CA ARG A 112 3.17 -7.25 -15.22
C ARG A 112 3.63 -8.68 -14.96
N LYS A 113 4.85 -8.87 -14.47
CA LYS A 113 5.38 -10.16 -14.03
C LYS A 113 4.83 -10.65 -12.68
N GLY A 114 4.12 -9.78 -11.95
CA GLY A 114 3.60 -10.09 -10.61
C GLY A 114 4.65 -10.03 -9.49
N GLU A 115 5.85 -9.49 -9.77
CA GLU A 115 6.93 -9.25 -8.80
C GLU A 115 6.56 -8.11 -7.84
N ARG A 116 5.87 -7.08 -8.35
CA ARG A 116 5.34 -5.95 -7.58
C ARG A 116 3.81 -6.01 -7.52
N PRO A 117 3.18 -5.73 -6.36
CA PRO A 117 1.73 -5.59 -6.27
C PRO A 117 1.26 -4.27 -6.87
N ILE A 118 0.07 -4.30 -7.47
CA ILE A 118 -0.61 -3.18 -8.09
C ILE A 118 -1.57 -2.59 -7.05
N SER A 119 -1.34 -1.34 -6.67
CA SER A 119 -2.13 -0.67 -5.63
C SER A 119 -3.60 -0.51 -6.06
N PRO A 120 -4.55 -0.38 -5.12
CA PRO A 120 -5.94 -0.09 -5.46
C PRO A 120 -6.08 1.16 -6.35
N GLU A 121 -5.23 2.17 -6.13
CA GLU A 121 -5.20 3.38 -6.95
C GLU A 121 -4.73 3.09 -8.39
N GLU A 122 -3.65 2.31 -8.55
CA GLU A 122 -3.16 1.88 -9.86
C GLU A 122 -4.21 1.01 -10.58
N GLN A 123 -4.87 0.08 -9.88
CA GLN A 123 -5.97 -0.73 -10.40
C GLN A 123 -7.14 0.15 -10.90
N GLN A 124 -7.52 1.18 -10.13
CA GLN A 124 -8.55 2.12 -10.54
C GLN A 124 -8.13 2.92 -11.77
N ARG A 125 -6.87 3.37 -11.86
CA ARG A 125 -6.37 4.06 -13.06
C ARG A 125 -6.43 3.17 -14.30
N ILE A 126 -6.05 1.89 -14.17
CA ILE A 126 -6.18 0.89 -15.25
C ILE A 126 -7.64 0.71 -15.65
N ALA A 127 -8.56 0.56 -14.69
CA ALA A 127 -9.98 0.44 -14.97
C ALA A 127 -10.55 1.66 -15.71
N ARG A 128 -10.07 2.87 -15.40
CA ARG A 128 -10.44 4.09 -16.14
C ARG A 128 -9.93 4.07 -17.57
N VAL A 129 -8.75 3.50 -17.84
CA VAL A 129 -8.24 3.33 -19.22
C VAL A 129 -9.18 2.44 -20.04
N PHE A 130 -9.60 1.30 -19.49
CA PHE A 130 -10.52 0.37 -20.17
C PHE A 130 -11.84 1.07 -20.49
N LYS A 131 -12.42 1.76 -19.49
CA LYS A 131 -13.66 2.54 -19.66
C LYS A 131 -13.52 3.64 -20.72
N ALA A 132 -12.41 4.38 -20.71
CA ALA A 132 -12.17 5.49 -21.65
C ALA A 132 -11.99 5.03 -23.11
N VAL A 133 -11.62 3.78 -23.33
CA VAL A 133 -11.45 3.18 -24.66
C VAL A 133 -12.72 2.42 -25.10
N GLY A 134 -13.75 2.37 -24.26
CA GLY A 134 -15.03 1.71 -24.56
C GLY A 134 -15.03 0.20 -24.33
N ILE A 135 -14.09 -0.32 -23.55
CA ILE A 135 -14.04 -1.73 -23.19
C ILE A 135 -14.98 -1.95 -22.00
N SER A 136 -16.02 -2.77 -22.21
CA SER A 136 -17.04 -3.07 -21.18
C SER A 136 -16.56 -4.04 -20.11
N THR A 137 -15.52 -4.84 -20.42
CA THR A 137 -14.97 -5.83 -19.51
C THR A 137 -14.09 -5.17 -18.45
N LYS A 138 -14.16 -5.69 -17.22
CA LYS A 138 -13.30 -5.24 -16.13
C LYS A 138 -11.88 -5.78 -16.35
N PRO A 139 -10.84 -5.01 -16.02
CA PRO A 139 -9.46 -5.50 -16.08
C PRO A 139 -9.31 -6.75 -15.19
N LYS A 140 -8.79 -7.83 -15.75
CA LYS A 140 -8.51 -9.08 -15.04
C LYS A 140 -7.01 -9.16 -14.73
N PHE A 141 -6.69 -9.28 -13.44
CA PHE A 141 -5.33 -9.52 -12.97
C PHE A 141 -5.13 -11.00 -12.62
N ASP A 142 -3.88 -11.43 -12.53
CA ASP A 142 -3.56 -12.86 -12.41
C ASP A 142 -3.89 -13.41 -11.00
N ARG A 143 -3.67 -12.61 -9.95
CA ARG A 143 -4.02 -12.95 -8.56
C ARG A 143 -4.29 -11.69 -7.72
N TYR A 144 -4.84 -11.89 -6.52
CA TYR A 144 -5.12 -10.83 -5.56
C TYR A 144 -4.57 -11.17 -4.18
N GLU A 145 -4.17 -10.15 -3.43
CA GLU A 145 -3.70 -10.27 -2.05
C GLU A 145 -4.22 -9.11 -1.20
N TYR A 146 -4.43 -9.37 0.09
CA TYR A 146 -4.76 -8.34 1.07
C TYR A 146 -3.48 -7.96 1.81
N ALA A 147 -3.15 -6.67 1.82
CA ALA A 147 -2.00 -6.15 2.55
C ALA A 147 -2.28 -4.74 3.08
N VAL A 148 -1.51 -4.29 4.07
CA VAL A 148 -1.58 -2.90 4.56
C VAL A 148 -0.67 -1.98 3.75
N ALA A 149 -1.04 -0.70 3.67
CA ALA A 149 -0.22 0.34 3.06
C ALA A 149 0.72 0.97 4.10
N TRP A 150 1.92 0.42 4.23
CA TRP A 150 2.97 0.93 5.11
C TRP A 150 3.33 2.40 4.86
#